data_AF-A0A8T4F965-F1
#
_entry.id   AF-A0A8T4F965-F1
#
_cell.length_a   1.000
_cell.length_b   1.000
_cell.length_c   1.000
_cell.angle_alpha   90.00
_cell.angle_beta   90.00
_cell.angle_gamma   90.00
#
_symmetry.space_group_name_H-M   'P 1'
#
loop_
_entity.id
_entity.type
_entity.pdbx_description
1 polymer ?
#
loop_
_entity_poly.entity_id
_entity_poly.type
_entity_poly.pdbx_seq_one_letter_code
_entity_poly.pdbx_strand_id
1 'polypeptide(L)' 'MHIETIADLVGHAGTRTTETVYRQEIRPEVAKSAQTMNKIFGDAKPRKSA' A
#
# COMPACT_ATOMS: atom_id res chain seq x y z
N MET A 1 5.92 8.53 5.59
CA MET A 1 5.94 7.45 6.59
C MET A 1 7.33 6.85 6.57
N HIS A 2 8.07 6.90 7.68
CA HIS A 2 9.41 6.35 7.77
C HIS A 2 9.35 4.86 8.14
N ILE A 3 10.18 4.04 7.51
CA ILE A 3 10.20 2.59 7.75
C ILE A 3 10.65 2.25 9.18
N GLU A 4 11.47 3.12 9.78
CA GLU A 4 11.92 3.06 11.18
C GLU A 4 10.73 3.17 12.13
N THR A 5 9.83 4.14 11.91
CA THR A 5 8.62 4.30 12.72
C THR A 5 7.74 3.06 12.71
N ILE A 6 7.64 2.36 11.57
CA ILE A 6 6.89 1.11 11.47
C ILE A 6 7.62 0.00 12.22
N ALA A 7 8.94 -0.11 12.04
CA ALA A 7 9.76 -1.09 12.73
C ALA A 7 9.66 -0.93 14.26
N ASP A 8 9.72 0.30 14.77
CA ASP A 8 9.55 0.61 16.19
C ASP A 8 8.13 0.25 16.66
N LEU A 9 7.11 0.63 15.90
CA LEU A 9 5.70 0.35 16.23
C LEU A 9 5.41 -1.15 16.39
N VAL A 10 6.03 -1.98 15.55
CA VAL A 10 5.82 -3.44 15.57
C VAL A 10 6.86 -4.19 16.41
N GLY A 11 7.77 -3.46 17.07
CA GLY A 11 8.76 -4.03 17.99
C GLY A 11 9.93 -4.77 17.30
N HIS A 12 10.26 -4.42 16.06
CA HIS A 12 11.44 -4.95 15.40
C HIS A 12 12.71 -4.25 15.90
N ALA A 13 13.77 -5.03 16.17
CA ALA A 13 15.07 -4.53 16.62
C ALA A 13 15.83 -3.68 15.56
N GLY A 14 15.25 -3.46 14.38
CA GLY A 14 15.81 -2.69 13.28
C GLY A 14 14.89 -2.76 12.06
N THR A 15 15.26 -2.07 10.97
CA THR A 15 14.37 -1.92 9.81
C THR A 15 14.34 -3.12 8.88
N ARG A 16 15.34 -4.01 8.93
CA ARG A 16 15.54 -5.06 7.92
C ARG A 16 14.29 -5.92 7.69
N THR A 17 13.67 -6.42 8.76
CA THR A 17 12.44 -7.24 8.65
C THR A 17 11.30 -6.44 8.04
N THR A 18 11.09 -5.20 8.52
CA THR A 18 10.03 -4.31 8.02
C THR A 18 10.25 -3.94 6.55
N GLU A 19 11.49 -3.64 6.15
CA GLU A 19 11.86 -3.34 4.77
C GLU A 19 11.61 -4.52 3.84
N THR A 20 11.99 -5.73 4.26
CA THR A 20 11.77 -6.96 3.50
C THR A 20 10.28 -7.16 3.26
N VAL A 21 9.46 -7.15 4.32
CA VAL A 21 8.00 -7.32 4.23
C VAL A 21 7.37 -6.20 3.39
N TYR A 22 7.79 -4.95 3.59
CA TYR A 22 7.26 -3.82 2.82
C TYR A 22 7.54 -3.96 1.32
N ARG A 23 8.77 -4.34 0.94
CA ARG A 23 9.17 -4.45 -0.47
C ARG A 23 8.60 -5.68 -1.16
N GLN A 24 8.58 -6.82 -0.47
CA GLN A 24 8.23 -8.11 -1.08
C GLN A 24 6.74 -8.41 -1.03
N GLU A 25 6.03 -7.99 0.02
CA GLU A 25 4.63 -8.35 0.23
C GLU A 25 3.70 -7.15 0.07
N ILE A 26 3.92 -6.08 0.86
CA ILE A 26 2.96 -4.97 0.95
C ILE A 26 2.93 -4.15 -0.34
N ARG A 27 4.09 -3.68 -0.81
CA ARG A 27 4.18 -2.83 -2.01
C ARG A 27 3.56 -3.48 -3.26
N PRO A 28 3.84 -4.75 -3.61
CA PRO A 28 3.21 -5.36 -4.78
C PRO A 28 1.71 -5.59 -4.58
N GLU A 29 1.24 -6.03 -3.42
CA GLU A 29 -0.19 -6.29 -3.22
C GLU A 29 -1.02 -5.01 -3.20
N VAL A 30 -0.49 -3.92 -2.64
CA VAL A 30 -1.13 -2.59 -2.72
C VAL A 30 -1.25 -2.13 -4.17
N ALA A 31 -0.19 -2.28 -4.97
CA ALA A 31 -0.21 -1.91 -6.38
C ALA A 31 -1.23 -2.75 -7.18
N LYS A 32 -1.26 -4.06 -6.96
CA LYS A 32 -2.22 -4.99 -7.58
C LYS A 32 -3.67 -4.67 -7.16
N SER A 33 -3.88 -4.33 -5.90
CA SER A 33 -5.18 -3.91 -5.39
C SER A 33 -5.63 -2.61 -6.06
N ALA A 34 -4.75 -1.61 -6.19
CA ALA A 34 -5.05 -0.38 -6.91
C ALA A 34 -5.43 -0.63 -8.38
N GLN A 35 -4.72 -1.52 -9.07
CA GLN A 35 -5.07 -1.93 -10.44
C GLN A 35 -6.44 -2.59 -10.50
N THR A 36 -6.78 -3.43 -9.53
CA THR A 36 -8.09 -4.07 -9.43
C THR A 36 -9.19 -3.03 -9.20
N MET A 37 -8.98 -2.08 -8.29
CA MET A 37 -9.90 -0.98 -8.06
C MET A 37 -10.13 -0.14 -9.31
N ASN A 38 -9.07 0.15 -10.07
CA ASN A 38 -9.20 0.85 -11.35
C ASN A 38 -10.01 0.05 -12.38
N LYS A 39 -9.95 -1.29 -12.38
CA LYS A 39 -10.80 -2.10 -13.28
C LYS A 39 -12.27 -2.08 -12.86
N ILE A 40 -12.54 -2.10 -11.55
CA ILE A 40 -13.91 -2.12 -11.01
C ILE A 40 -14.57 -0.75 -11.13
N PHE A 41 -13.81 0.33 -10.86
CA PHE A 41 -14.34 1.67 -10.69
C PHE A 41 -13.83 2.70 -11.73
N GLY A 42 -12.88 2.35 -12.60
CA GLY A 42 -12.21 3.29 -13.50
C GLY A 42 -13.11 3.88 -14.60
N ASP A 43 -14.19 3.20 -14.95
CA ASP A 43 -15.19 3.72 -15.90
C ASP A 43 -16.27 4.59 -15.22
N ALA A 44 -16.21 4.77 -13.90
CA ALA A 44 -17.09 5.70 -13.19
C ALA A 44 -16.68 7.14 -13.48
N LYS A 45 -17.04 7.64 -14.67
CA LYS A 45 -17.02 9.07 -14.97
C LYS A 45 -17.80 9.76 -13.86
N PRO A 46 -17.24 10.75 -13.15
CA PRO A 46 -17.98 11.47 -12.13
C PRO A 46 -19.23 12.05 -12.82
N ARG A 47 -20.41 11.59 -12.40
CA ARG A 47 -21.66 12.25 -12.79
C ARG A 47 -21.52 13.66 -12.25
N LYS A 48 -21.36 14.64 -13.15
CA LYS A 48 -21.49 16.06 -12.77
C LYS A 48 -22.89 16.20 -12.18
N SER A 49 -22.97 16.41 -10.87
CA SER A 49 -24.20 16.83 -10.22
C SER A 49 -24.61 18.16 -10.86
N ALA A 50 -25.76 18.15 -11.52
CA ALA A 50 -26.40 19.31 -12.12
C ALA A 50 -27.11 20.15 -11.06
#